data_AF-A0A965KQR3-F1
#
_entry.id   AF-A0A965KQR3-F1
#
_cell.length_a   1.000
_cell.length_b   1.000
_cell.length_c   1.000
_cell.angle_alpha   90.00
_cell.angle_beta   90.00
_cell.angle_gamma   90.00
#
_symmetry.space_group_name_H-M   'P 1'
#
loop_
_entity.id
_entity.type
_entity.pdbx_description
1 polymer ?
#
loop_
_entity_poly.entity_id
_entity_poly.type
_entity_poly.pdbx_seq_one_letter_code
_entity_poly.pdbx_strand_id
1 'polypeptide(L)' 'MVNTMMKTKLNKEGQKKVGAVMHEFKTGTLHSGKGGKVVKNPKQGIAIALAEAARKMGKMK' A
#
# COMPACT_ATOMS: atom_id res chain seq x y z
N MET A 1 29.16 -3.97 0.28
CA MET A 1 28.10 -3.81 -0.74
C MET A 1 26.74 -4.13 -0.12
N VAL A 2 26.11 -3.20 0.61
CA VAL A 2 24.78 -3.44 1.25
C VAL A 2 23.67 -2.60 0.61
N ASN A 3 23.93 -2.03 -0.56
CA ASN A 3 22.99 -1.20 -1.30
C ASN A 3 22.69 -1.92 -2.62
N THR A 4 21.40 -2.14 -2.95
CA THR A 4 20.84 -2.60 -4.25
C THR A 4 20.11 -3.96 -4.30
N MET A 5 19.39 -4.41 -3.25
CA MET A 5 18.46 -5.57 -3.39
C MET A 5 16.96 -5.29 -3.16
N MET A 6 16.55 -4.04 -2.93
CA MET A 6 15.13 -3.71 -2.69
C MET A 6 14.57 -2.58 -3.55
N LYS A 7 15.24 -2.16 -4.63
CA LYS A 7 14.62 -1.25 -5.62
C LYS A 7 13.78 -2.04 -6.63
N THR A 8 12.87 -2.87 -6.14
CA THR A 8 11.91 -3.47 -7.04
C THR A 8 10.85 -2.43 -7.31
N LYS A 9 10.93 -1.75 -8.46
CA LYS A 9 9.83 -0.91 -8.96
C LYS A 9 8.54 -1.70 -8.78
N LEU A 10 7.51 -1.06 -8.21
CA LEU A 10 6.16 -1.58 -8.28
C LEU A 10 5.85 -1.83 -9.77
N ASN A 11 5.39 -3.03 -10.10
CA ASN A 11 4.91 -3.30 -11.46
C ASN A 11 3.61 -2.51 -11.67
N LYS A 12 3.07 -2.52 -12.89
CA LYS A 12 1.82 -1.80 -13.21
C LYS A 12 0.68 -2.16 -12.24
N GLU A 13 0.62 -3.41 -11.78
CA GLU A 13 -0.41 -3.87 -10.85
C GLU A 13 -0.22 -3.33 -9.42
N GLY A 14 1.01 -3.34 -8.90
CA GLY A 14 1.34 -2.75 -7.62
C GLY A 14 1.07 -1.25 -7.60
N GLN A 15 1.43 -0.54 -8.67
CA GLN A 15 1.12 0.90 -8.80
C GLN A 15 -0.38 1.17 -8.82
N LYS A 16 -1.15 0.38 -9.58
CA LYS A 16 -2.62 0.46 -9.59
C LYS A 16 -3.20 0.26 -8.19
N LYS A 17 -2.69 -0.72 -7.45
CA LYS A 17 -3.17 -1.02 -6.09
C LYS A 17 -2.83 0.09 -5.09
N VAL A 18 -1.61 0.65 -5.16
CA VAL A 18 -1.26 1.85 -4.39
C VAL A 18 -2.21 3.01 -4.69
N GLY A 19 -2.45 3.27 -5.98
CA GLY A 19 -3.37 4.32 -6.42
C GLY A 19 -4.79 4.14 -5.88
N ALA A 20 -5.32 2.91 -5.91
CA ALA A 20 -6.63 2.58 -5.36
C ALA A 20 -6.70 2.83 -3.85
N VAL A 21 -5.73 2.32 -3.07
CA VAL A 21 -5.71 2.51 -1.61
C VAL A 21 -5.55 3.99 -1.24
N MET A 22 -4.71 4.73 -1.97
CA MET A 22 -4.53 6.16 -1.74
C MET A 22 -5.75 6.98 -2.17
N HIS A 23 -6.51 6.50 -3.17
CA HIS A 23 -7.80 7.10 -3.52
C HIS A 23 -8.81 6.91 -2.38
N GLU A 24 -8.93 5.69 -1.84
CA GLU A 24 -9.76 5.41 -0.66
C GLU A 24 -9.35 6.23 0.56
N PHE A 25 -8.05 6.45 0.75
CA PHE A 25 -7.55 7.35 1.80
C PHE A 25 -7.98 8.79 1.55
N LYS A 26 -7.86 9.29 0.31
CA LYS A 26 -8.27 10.65 -0.07
C LYS A 26 -9.78 10.87 0.08
N THR A 27 -10.59 9.85 -0.15
CA THR A 27 -12.05 9.89 0.04
C THR A 27 -12.48 9.64 1.49
N GLY A 28 -11.54 9.32 2.39
CA GLY A 28 -11.83 9.05 3.81
C GLY A 28 -12.52 7.71 4.05
N THR A 29 -12.41 6.76 3.11
CA THR A 29 -13.05 5.44 3.18
C THR A 29 -12.05 4.31 3.45
N LEU A 30 -10.76 4.61 3.56
CA LEU A 30 -9.74 3.62 3.91
C LEU A 30 -9.87 3.21 5.39
N HIS A 31 -10.03 1.92 5.65
CA HIS A 31 -10.14 1.37 7.01
C HIS A 31 -8.89 0.56 7.40
N SER A 32 -8.54 0.57 8.69
CA SER A 32 -7.44 -0.23 9.22
C SER A 32 -7.87 -1.69 9.42
N GLY A 33 -7.94 -2.46 8.33
CA GLY A 33 -8.36 -3.87 8.36
C GLY A 33 -9.88 -4.05 8.46
N LYS A 34 -10.32 -5.30 8.62
CA LYS A 34 -11.75 -5.65 8.64
C LYS A 34 -12.43 -5.10 9.90
N GLY A 35 -13.28 -4.08 9.74
CA GLY A 35 -13.99 -3.43 10.84
C GLY A 35 -13.15 -2.45 11.66
N GLY A 36 -11.92 -2.14 11.23
CA GLY A 36 -11.08 -1.17 11.92
C GLY A 36 -11.51 0.27 11.66
N LYS A 37 -10.97 1.22 12.43
CA LYS A 37 -11.27 2.65 12.27
C LYS A 37 -10.79 3.16 10.92
N VAL A 38 -11.43 4.22 10.43
CA VAL A 38 -10.96 4.99 9.26
C VAL A 38 -9.55 5.50 9.52
N VAL A 39 -8.68 5.32 8.54
CA VAL A 39 -7.29 5.75 8.58
C VAL A 39 -7.25 7.26 8.39
N LYS A 40 -6.82 7.98 9.42
CA LYS A 40 -6.70 9.45 9.40
C LYS A 40 -5.27 9.92 9.14
N ASN A 41 -4.29 9.07 9.41
CA ASN A 41 -2.88 9.42 9.29
C ASN A 41 -2.35 9.06 7.88
N PRO A 42 -1.82 10.02 7.11
CA PRO A 42 -1.23 9.76 5.79
C PRO A 42 -0.11 8.71 5.82
N LYS A 43 0.72 8.69 6.87
CA LYS A 43 1.81 7.71 7.00
C LYS A 43 1.27 6.28 7.07
N GLN A 44 0.15 6.09 7.77
CA GLN A 44 -0.51 4.79 7.87
C GLN A 44 -1.17 4.39 6.55
N GLY A 45 -1.79 5.34 5.84
CA GLY A 45 -2.36 5.11 4.51
C GLY A 45 -1.31 4.63 3.50
N ILE A 46 -0.14 5.29 3.48
CA ILE A 46 0.99 4.89 2.64
C ILE A 46 1.49 3.49 3.00
N ALA A 47 1.61 3.17 4.30
CA ALA A 47 2.04 1.85 4.74
C ALA A 47 1.09 0.73 4.26
N ILE A 48 -0.24 0.96 4.38
CA ILE A 48 -1.25 0.02 3.89
C ILE A 48 -1.18 -0.12 2.37
N ALA A 49 -1.03 1.00 1.65
CA ALA A 49 -0.92 1.01 0.20
C ALA A 49 0.28 0.18 -0.29
N LEU A 50 1.43 0.34 0.37
CA LEU A 50 2.64 -0.43 0.05
C LEU A 50 2.50 -1.92 0.40
N ALA A 51 1.90 -2.25 1.54
CA ALA A 51 1.65 -3.63 1.95
C ALA A 51 0.68 -4.35 0.99
N GLU A 52 -0.43 -3.69 0.63
CA GLU A 52 -1.41 -4.21 -0.34
C GLU A 52 -0.79 -4.39 -1.73
N ALA A 53 0.06 -3.46 -2.15
CA ALA A 53 0.78 -3.58 -3.41
C ALA A 53 1.79 -4.73 -3.38
N ALA A 54 2.55 -4.89 -2.29
CA ALA A 54 3.49 -6.01 -2.13
C ALA A 54 2.77 -7.36 -2.13
N ARG A 55 1.63 -7.46 -1.44
CA ARG A 55 0.76 -8.64 -1.43
C ARG A 55 0.21 -8.95 -2.83
N LYS A 56 -0.27 -7.94 -3.55
CA LYS A 56 -0.75 -8.10 -4.93
C LYS A 56 0.35 -8.57 -5.89
N MET A 57 1.58 -8.15 -5.66
CA MET A 57 2.75 -8.55 -6.44
C MET A 57 3.33 -9.93 -6.04
N GLY A 58 2.74 -10.64 -5.07
CA GLY A 58 3.26 -11.92 -4.59
C GLY A 58 4.61 -11.81 -3.86
N LYS A 59 4.95 -10.62 -3.34
CA LYS A 59 6.22 -10.34 -2.66
C LYS A 59 6.15 -10.47 -1.14
N MET A 60 4.95 -10.64 -0.59
CA MET A 60 4.74 -11.09 0.78
C MET A 60 4.31 -12.55 0.70
N LYS A 61 5.16 -13.46 1.20
CA LYS A 61 4.89 -14.89 1.35
C LYS A 61 4.77 -15.20 2.83
#